data_AF-A0A959TCX1-F1
#
_entry.id   AF-A0A959TCX1-F1
#
_cell.length_a   1.000
_cell.length_b   1.000
_cell.length_c   1.000
_cell.angle_alpha   90.00
_cell.angle_beta   90.00
_cell.angle_gamma   90.00
#
_symmetry.space_group_name_H-M   'P 1'
#
loop_
_entity.id
_entity.type
_entity.pdbx_description
1 polymer ?
#
loop_
_entity_poly.entity_id
_entity_poly.type
_entity_poly.pdbx_seq_one_letter_code
_entity_poly.pdbx_strand_id
1 'polypeptide(L)'
;AMTAQPRTFTGQPVVLDLSDPDTPVHGFEPTVDMGGGTMALWAGDGNLDGQVKYTGSDNDRDRLLQAIGGVVPTQTIGGYLSEDLNLDGLVKYTGAANDRDLILQNIGGSVPTQVRVEQLP
;
A
#
# COMPACT_ATOMS: atom_id res chain seq x y z
N ALA A 1 -9.12 -1.85 4.93
CA ALA A 1 -9.19 -1.71 6.40
C ALA A 1 -10.28 -2.64 6.91
N MET A 2 -10.14 -3.14 8.13
CA MET A 2 -11.19 -3.93 8.80
C MET A 2 -11.70 -3.18 10.01
N THR A 3 -12.97 -3.35 10.37
CA THR A 3 -13.54 -2.68 11.56
C THR A 3 -12.82 -3.14 12.83
N ALA A 4 -12.61 -2.24 13.79
CA ALA A 4 -11.93 -2.56 15.04
C ALA A 4 -12.67 -3.63 15.87
N GLN A 5 -13.98 -3.78 15.65
CA GLN A 5 -14.84 -4.77 16.29
C GLN A 5 -15.78 -5.41 15.26
N PRO A 6 -16.28 -6.63 15.51
CA PRO A 6 -17.29 -7.26 14.65
C PRO A 6 -18.56 -6.40 14.52
N ARG A 7 -19.11 -6.33 13.31
CA ARG A 7 -20.41 -5.70 13.04
C ARG A 7 -21.49 -6.77 12.95
N THR A 8 -22.57 -6.63 13.72
CA THR A 8 -23.72 -7.54 13.67
C THR A 8 -24.79 -6.99 12.74
N PHE A 9 -25.30 -7.81 11.82
CA PHE A 9 -26.40 -7.45 10.92
C PHE A 9 -27.72 -8.02 11.47
N THR A 10 -28.69 -7.16 11.76
CA THR A 10 -29.99 -7.54 12.39
C THR A 10 -31.19 -7.27 11.46
N GLY A 11 -30.96 -7.20 10.15
CA GLY A 11 -32.01 -6.91 9.15
C GLY A 11 -32.31 -5.41 8.96
N GLN A 12 -31.60 -4.53 9.68
CA GLN A 12 -31.55 -3.09 9.41
C GLN A 12 -30.26 -2.73 8.67
N PRO A 13 -30.26 -1.68 7.83
CA PRO A 13 -29.04 -1.18 7.19
C PRO A 13 -28.00 -0.79 8.24
N VAL A 14 -26.78 -1.32 8.10
CA VAL A 14 -25.61 -0.89 8.86
C VAL A 14 -24.81 0.03 7.95
N VAL A 15 -24.72 1.32 8.33
CA VAL A 15 -23.85 2.26 7.63
C VAL A 15 -22.42 2.06 8.13
N LEU A 16 -21.50 1.81 7.20
CA LEU A 16 -20.07 1.67 7.47
C LEU A 16 -19.32 2.41 6.37
N ASP A 17 -18.58 3.44 6.77
CA ASP A 17 -17.66 4.16 5.90
C ASP A 17 -16.24 3.97 6.45
N LEU A 18 -15.41 3.20 5.73
CA LEU A 18 -14.02 2.96 6.14
C LEU A 18 -13.06 4.08 5.71
N SER A 19 -13.56 5.07 4.96
CA SER A 19 -12.81 6.27 4.60
C SER A 19 -13.01 7.41 5.60
N ASP A 20 -14.03 7.32 6.45
CA ASP A 20 -14.27 8.26 7.54
C ASP A 20 -13.21 8.07 8.65
N PRO A 21 -12.44 9.13 9.02
CA PRO A 21 -11.43 9.06 10.08
C PRO A 21 -12.01 8.71 11.46
N ASP A 22 -13.31 8.92 11.67
CA ASP A 22 -13.99 8.60 12.92
C ASP A 22 -14.46 7.13 12.98
N THR A 23 -14.36 6.36 11.88
CA THR A 23 -14.69 4.93 11.88
C THR A 23 -13.53 4.12 12.50
N PRO A 24 -13.74 3.43 13.64
CA PRO A 24 -12.67 2.65 14.27
C PRO A 24 -12.31 1.42 13.43
N VAL A 25 -11.03 1.30 13.09
CA VAL A 25 -10.46 0.20 12.30
C VAL A 25 -9.40 -0.56 13.09
N HIS A 26 -9.23 -1.85 12.78
CA HIS A 26 -8.33 -2.75 13.49
C HIS A 26 -6.86 -2.41 13.25
N GLY A 27 -6.06 -2.32 14.32
CA GLY A 27 -4.62 -2.07 14.26
C GLY A 27 -4.19 -0.78 14.96
N PHE A 28 -2.89 -0.48 14.93
CA PHE A 28 -2.32 0.74 15.55
C PHE A 28 -2.28 1.92 14.57
N GLU A 29 -1.76 1.69 13.36
CA GLU A 29 -1.75 2.65 12.23
C GLU A 29 -2.28 1.99 10.95
N PRO A 30 -3.56 1.57 10.94
CA PRO A 30 -4.09 0.74 9.86
C PRO A 30 -4.40 1.49 8.56
N THR A 31 -4.45 2.82 8.62
CA THR A 31 -4.82 3.70 7.50
C THR A 31 -3.99 4.98 7.51
N VAL A 32 -3.93 5.65 6.37
CA VAL A 32 -3.28 6.95 6.16
C VAL A 32 -4.30 7.96 5.64
N ASP A 33 -4.20 9.22 6.08
CA ASP A 33 -5.01 10.31 5.55
C ASP A 33 -4.46 10.76 4.19
N MET A 34 -5.30 10.68 3.15
CA MET A 34 -4.96 11.13 1.79
C MET A 34 -5.16 12.64 1.59
N GLY A 35 -5.57 13.34 2.66
CA GLY A 35 -5.94 14.75 2.65
C GLY A 35 -7.46 14.93 2.59
N GLY A 36 -7.94 16.01 3.19
CA GLY A 36 -9.38 16.32 3.22
C GLY A 36 -10.20 15.39 4.13
N GLY A 37 -9.56 14.62 5.01
CA GLY A 37 -10.23 13.72 5.94
C GLY A 37 -10.71 12.43 5.29
N THR A 38 -10.03 11.96 4.23
CA THR A 38 -10.34 10.68 3.58
C THR A 38 -9.23 9.69 3.90
N MET A 39 -9.57 8.64 4.63
CA MET A 39 -8.65 7.58 5.01
C MET A 39 -8.52 6.53 3.91
N ALA A 40 -7.29 6.08 3.65
CA ALA A 40 -6.97 4.98 2.74
C ALA A 40 -6.08 3.93 3.41
N LEU A 41 -5.96 2.77 2.77
CA LEU A 41 -4.94 1.78 3.14
C LEU A 41 -3.56 2.23 2.68
N TRP A 42 -2.53 1.75 3.37
CA TRP A 42 -1.15 1.96 2.96
C TRP A 42 -0.85 1.20 1.67
N ALA A 43 -0.31 1.91 0.67
CA ALA A 43 0.26 1.28 -0.52
C ALA A 43 1.68 0.76 -0.25
N GLY A 44 2.21 -0.08 -1.14
CA GLY A 44 3.63 -0.48 -1.11
C GLY A 44 3.89 -1.97 -1.21
N ASP A 45 2.90 -2.79 -0.88
CA ASP A 45 3.00 -4.25 -0.94
C ASP A 45 2.72 -4.72 -2.37
N GLY A 46 3.77 -4.74 -3.19
CA GLY A 46 3.67 -5.12 -4.60
C GLY A 46 3.72 -6.64 -4.81
N ASN A 47 4.17 -7.38 -3.80
CA ASN A 47 4.31 -8.83 -3.84
C ASN A 47 3.17 -9.59 -3.13
N LEU A 48 2.29 -8.86 -2.45
CA LEU A 48 1.12 -9.32 -1.71
C LEU A 48 1.48 -10.27 -0.55
N ASP A 49 2.59 -10.03 0.14
CA ASP A 49 3.06 -10.82 1.30
C ASP A 49 2.62 -10.26 2.66
N GLY A 50 1.84 -9.17 2.66
CA GLY A 50 1.35 -8.48 3.85
C GLY A 50 2.39 -7.57 4.51
N GLN A 51 3.54 -7.31 3.87
CA GLN A 51 4.61 -6.48 4.41
C GLN A 51 5.23 -5.58 3.34
N VAL A 52 5.19 -4.27 3.58
CA VAL A 52 5.95 -3.33 2.76
C VAL A 52 7.40 -3.28 3.23
N LYS A 53 8.34 -3.60 2.34
CA LYS A 53 9.78 -3.62 2.57
C LYS A 53 10.54 -2.96 1.42
N TYR A 54 11.50 -2.09 1.75
CA TYR A 54 12.40 -1.49 0.76
C TYR A 54 13.73 -2.24 0.59
N THR A 55 14.17 -2.97 1.61
CA THR A 55 15.41 -3.78 1.60
C THR A 55 15.17 -5.12 2.30
N GLY A 56 16.14 -6.04 2.19
CA GLY A 56 16.05 -7.38 2.75
C GLY A 56 15.50 -8.41 1.77
N SER A 57 15.30 -9.64 2.23
CA SER A 57 14.67 -10.68 1.40
C SER A 57 13.24 -10.29 1.06
N ASP A 58 12.81 -10.66 -0.14
CA ASP A 58 11.43 -10.48 -0.60
C ASP A 58 10.93 -9.04 -0.49
N ASN A 59 11.82 -8.06 -0.69
CA ASN A 59 11.43 -6.66 -0.69
C ASN A 59 10.64 -6.28 -1.95
N ASP A 60 9.69 -5.36 -1.80
CA ASP A 60 8.80 -4.89 -2.87
C ASP A 60 9.56 -4.14 -3.97
N ARG A 61 10.65 -3.47 -3.58
CA ARG A 61 11.48 -2.70 -4.50
C ARG A 61 12.08 -3.60 -5.58
N ASP A 62 12.61 -4.75 -5.22
CA ASP A 62 13.22 -5.70 -6.17
C ASP A 62 12.14 -6.42 -7.00
N ARG A 63 10.95 -6.63 -6.44
CA ARG A 63 9.78 -7.17 -7.16
C ARG A 63 9.31 -6.20 -8.25
N LEU A 64 9.22 -4.92 -7.92
CA LEU A 64 8.97 -3.84 -8.86
C LEU A 64 10.01 -3.81 -10.01
N LEU A 65 11.30 -3.93 -9.70
CA LEU A 65 12.35 -3.98 -10.74
C LEU A 65 12.17 -5.20 -11.64
N GLN A 66 11.83 -6.37 -11.07
CA GLN A 66 11.57 -7.59 -11.84
C GLN A 66 10.36 -7.43 -12.78
N ALA A 67 9.28 -6.79 -12.33
CA ALA A 67 8.08 -6.56 -13.13
C ALA A 67 8.36 -5.76 -14.42
N ILE A 68 9.27 -4.77 -14.36
CA ILE A 68 9.69 -3.99 -15.54
C ILE A 68 10.82 -4.65 -16.37
N GLY A 69 11.10 -5.94 -16.15
CA GLY A 69 12.09 -6.72 -16.89
C GLY A 69 13.46 -6.88 -16.21
N GLY A 70 13.60 -6.47 -14.94
CA GLY A 70 14.68 -6.88 -14.04
C GLY A 70 16.04 -6.20 -14.22
N VAL A 71 16.31 -5.57 -15.37
CA VAL A 71 17.65 -5.08 -15.70
C VAL A 71 17.69 -3.57 -15.95
N VAL A 72 16.74 -3.04 -16.71
CA VAL A 72 16.76 -1.64 -17.15
C VAL A 72 15.76 -0.83 -16.32
N PRO A 73 16.21 -0.01 -15.35
CA PRO A 73 15.34 0.65 -14.37
C PRO A 73 14.48 1.80 -14.95
N THR A 74 14.69 2.14 -16.22
CA THR A 74 13.91 3.13 -16.96
C THR A 74 12.83 2.52 -17.84
N GLN A 75 12.74 1.19 -17.90
CA GLN A 75 11.60 0.52 -18.54
C GLN A 75 10.35 0.73 -17.71
N THR A 76 9.22 0.72 -18.41
CA THR A 76 7.89 0.84 -17.83
C THR A 76 7.00 -0.22 -18.44
N ILE A 77 6.08 -0.78 -17.66
CA ILE A 77 5.06 -1.69 -18.17
C ILE A 77 3.67 -1.14 -17.87
N GLY A 78 2.81 -1.13 -18.88
CA GLY A 78 1.45 -0.65 -18.75
C GLY A 78 0.50 -1.73 -18.23
N GLY A 79 -0.45 -1.32 -17.40
CA GLY A 79 -1.48 -2.16 -16.81
C GLY A 79 -1.59 -1.97 -15.31
N TYR A 80 -2.74 -2.37 -14.76
CA TYR A 80 -2.99 -2.44 -13.32
C TYR A 80 -2.40 -3.74 -12.76
N LEU A 81 -1.08 -3.73 -12.55
CA LEU A 81 -0.35 -4.83 -11.90
C LEU A 81 -0.34 -4.64 -10.38
N SER A 82 0.07 -5.65 -9.62
CA SER A 82 0.23 -5.49 -8.17
C SER A 82 1.32 -4.47 -7.83
N GLU A 83 2.30 -4.28 -8.72
CA GLU A 83 3.36 -3.28 -8.58
C GLU A 83 2.99 -1.87 -9.07
N ASP A 84 1.79 -1.66 -9.62
CA ASP A 84 1.24 -0.33 -9.94
C ASP A 84 0.67 0.30 -8.65
N LEU A 85 1.56 0.80 -7.80
CA LEU A 85 1.25 1.19 -6.42
C LEU A 85 0.53 2.54 -6.34
N ASN A 86 0.64 3.36 -7.38
CA ASN A 86 -0.07 4.63 -7.48
C ASN A 86 -1.40 4.52 -8.27
N LEU A 87 -1.68 3.35 -8.86
CA LEU A 87 -2.87 3.06 -9.67
C LEU A 87 -3.01 3.97 -10.90
N ASP A 88 -1.90 4.40 -11.50
CA ASP A 88 -1.88 5.22 -12.72
C ASP A 88 -1.88 4.38 -14.02
N GLY A 89 -1.82 3.05 -13.88
CA GLY A 89 -1.80 2.10 -14.99
C GLY A 89 -0.41 1.94 -15.62
N LEU A 90 0.67 2.41 -14.99
CA LEU A 90 2.02 2.33 -15.50
C LEU A 90 3.05 2.13 -14.38
N VAL A 91 3.57 0.91 -14.30
CA VAL A 91 4.61 0.53 -13.33
C VAL A 91 5.96 1.14 -13.71
N LYS A 92 6.58 1.85 -12.76
CA LYS A 92 7.85 2.58 -12.93
C LYS A 92 8.79 2.36 -11.74
N TYR A 93 10.05 2.01 -12.02
CA TYR A 93 11.11 1.93 -11.00
C TYR A 93 11.85 3.26 -10.77
N THR A 94 11.94 4.12 -11.80
CA THR A 94 12.57 5.45 -11.72
C THR A 94 11.74 6.51 -12.45
N GLY A 95 12.14 7.78 -12.31
CA GLY A 95 11.45 8.92 -12.91
C GLY A 95 10.43 9.55 -11.97
N ALA A 96 9.69 10.54 -12.47
CA ALA A 96 8.63 11.18 -11.70
C ALA A 96 7.46 10.20 -11.48
N ALA A 97 6.83 10.28 -10.30
CA ALA A 97 5.72 9.42 -9.91
C ALA A 97 6.02 7.92 -10.08
N ASN A 98 7.21 7.49 -9.67
CA ASN A 98 7.58 6.07 -9.67
C ASN A 98 7.04 5.34 -8.43
N ASP A 99 6.74 4.06 -8.58
CA ASP A 99 6.18 3.22 -7.51
C ASP A 99 7.21 2.93 -6.41
N ARG A 100 8.49 2.90 -6.79
CA ARG A 100 9.60 2.63 -5.88
C ARG A 100 9.66 3.61 -4.70
N ASP A 101 9.41 4.88 -4.97
CA ASP A 101 9.45 5.94 -3.97
C ASP A 101 8.24 5.86 -3.01
N LEU A 102 7.11 5.28 -3.45
CA LEU A 102 5.96 5.01 -2.58
C LEU A 102 6.29 3.95 -1.53
N ILE A 103 7.01 2.88 -1.92
CA ILE A 103 7.48 1.85 -1.00
C ILE A 103 8.33 2.49 0.10
N LEU A 104 9.31 3.33 -0.26
CA LEU A 104 10.18 3.99 0.69
C LEU A 104 9.42 4.95 1.61
N GLN A 105 8.53 5.77 1.04
CA GLN A 105 7.73 6.73 1.81
C GLN A 105 6.85 6.02 2.85
N ASN A 106 6.17 4.95 2.47
CA ASN A 106 5.21 4.28 3.35
C ASN A 106 5.86 3.48 4.48
N ILE A 107 7.14 3.11 4.37
CA ILE A 107 7.91 2.54 5.49
C ILE A 107 8.60 3.58 6.39
N GLY A 108 8.40 4.88 6.16
CA GLY A 108 9.00 5.95 6.98
C GLY A 108 10.01 6.85 6.25
N GLY A 109 10.09 6.74 4.92
CA GLY A 109 10.64 7.74 3.99
C GLY A 109 12.16 7.89 3.90
N SER A 110 12.89 7.69 4.99
CA SER A 110 14.35 7.91 5.02
C SER A 110 15.15 6.72 5.54
N VAL A 111 14.52 5.84 6.33
CA VAL A 111 15.16 4.65 6.89
C VAL A 111 14.68 3.42 6.11
N PRO A 112 15.50 2.85 5.21
CA PRO A 112 15.07 1.80 4.27
C PRO A 112 14.92 0.41 4.89
N THR A 113 15.11 0.30 6.20
CA THR A 113 15.07 -0.97 6.96
C THR A 113 13.81 -1.13 7.80
N GLN A 114 12.95 -0.12 7.82
CA GLN A 114 11.64 -0.26 8.46
C GLN A 114 10.73 -1.14 7.60
N VAL A 115 9.79 -1.80 8.28
CA VAL A 115 8.80 -2.68 7.64
C VAL A 115 7.42 -2.21 8.10
N ARG A 116 6.51 -2.01 7.15
CA ARG A 116 5.11 -1.78 7.47
C ARG A 116 4.34 -3.08 7.27
N VAL A 117 3.80 -3.62 8.35
CA VAL A 117 3.02 -4.86 8.34
C VAL A 117 1.54 -4.54 8.21
N GLU A 118 0.85 -5.28 7.35
CA GLU A 118 -0.60 -5.20 7.20
C GLU A 118 -1.30 -5.42 8.55
N GLN A 119 -2.40 -4.69 8.78
CA GLN A 119 -3.16 -4.75 10.03
C GLN A 119 -4.44 -5.58 9.82
N LEU A 120 -4.38 -6.86 10.15
CA LEU A 120 -5.50 -7.80 10.09
C LEU A 120 -5.86 -8.33 11.51
N PRO A 121 -7.14 -8.59 11.81
CA PRO A 121 -7.60 -9.20 13.07
C PRO A 121 -7.09 -10.62 13.33
#